data_AF-A0A227GFD2-F1
#
_entry.id   AF-A0A227GFD2-F1
#
_cell.length_a   1.000
_cell.length_b   1.000
_cell.length_c   1.000
_cell.angle_alpha   90.00
_cell.angle_beta   90.00
_cell.angle_gamma   90.00
#
_symmetry.space_group_name_H-M   'P 1'
#
loop_
_entity.id
_entity.type
_entity.pdbx_description
1 polymer ?
#
loop_
_entity_poly.entity_id
_entity_poly.type
_entity_poly.pdbx_seq_one_letter_code
_entity_poly.pdbx_strand_id
1 'polypeptide(L)' 'AVTVPVSLISSFIAAYYFGFSINLITLMALILSIGLVVDDAIVVVENIFHHIERGESPLLAAYKGTREVGFA' A
#
# COMPACT_ATOMS: atom_id res chain seq x y z
N ALA A 1 -8.60 4.06 3.31
CA ALA A 1 -9.46 4.31 2.14
C ALA A 1 -8.76 5.07 1.00
N VAL A 2 -7.84 6.02 1.29
CA VAL A 2 -7.13 6.80 0.25
C VAL A 2 -6.04 5.99 -0.49
N THR A 3 -5.50 4.94 0.11
CA THR A 3 -4.45 4.09 -0.48
C THR A 3 -4.85 3.47 -1.82
N VAL A 4 -6.08 2.94 -1.93
CA VAL A 4 -6.55 2.23 -3.13
C VAL A 4 -6.64 3.16 -4.36
N PRO A 5 -7.29 4.34 -4.29
CA PRO A 5 -7.27 5.32 -5.37
C PRO A 5 -5.86 5.73 -5.79
N VAL A 6 -4.96 5.95 -4.82
CA VAL A 6 -3.59 6.37 -5.09
C VAL A 6 -2.80 5.29 -5.83
N SER A 7 -2.88 4.03 -5.40
CA SER A 7 -2.21 2.89 -6.05
C SER A 7 -2.71 2.63 -7.47
N LEU A 8 -4.01 2.83 -7.73
CA LEU A 8 -4.57 2.72 -9.08
C LEU A 8 -4.04 3.81 -10.00
N ILE A 9 -4.08 5.07 -9.56
CA ILE A 9 -3.61 6.21 -10.35
C ILE A 9 -2.10 6.05 -10.67
N SER A 10 -1.28 5.69 -9.68
CA SER A 10 0.15 5.49 -9.91
C SER A 10 0.44 4.36 -10.90
N SER A 11 -0.29 3.24 -10.81
CA SER A 11 -0.14 2.11 -11.72
C SER A 11 -0.50 2.46 -13.17
N PHE A 12 -1.57 3.23 -13.38
CA PHE A 12 -1.96 3.67 -14.74
C PHE A 12 -1.02 4.73 -15.31
N ILE A 13 -0.50 5.65 -14.47
CA ILE A 13 0.52 6.62 -14.90
C ILE A 13 1.79 5.90 -15.35
N ALA A 14 2.26 4.90 -14.59
CA ALA A 14 3.41 4.10 -14.96
C ALA A 14 3.14 3.33 -16.27
N ALA A 15 1.98 2.66 -16.38
CA ALA A 15 1.62 1.92 -17.59
C ALA A 15 1.57 2.82 -18.85
N TYR A 16 1.05 4.04 -18.71
CA TYR A 16 1.02 5.04 -19.78
C TYR A 16 2.42 5.49 -20.19
N TYR A 17 3.30 5.75 -19.21
CA TYR A 17 4.67 6.18 -19.47
C TYR A 17 5.50 5.11 -20.21
N PHE A 18 5.30 3.84 -19.88
CA PHE A 18 5.96 2.72 -20.56
C PHE A 18 5.29 2.29 -21.87
N GLY A 19 4.17 2.92 -22.26
CA GLY A 19 3.45 2.61 -23.49
C GLY A 19 2.82 1.21 -23.50
N PHE A 20 2.50 0.66 -22.33
CA PHE A 20 1.87 -0.67 -22.24
C PHE A 20 0.42 -0.62 -22.74
N SER A 21 0.07 -1.56 -23.61
CA SER A 21 -1.30 -1.77 -24.05
C SER A 21 -2.09 -2.55 -23.00
N ILE A 22 -3.34 -2.15 -22.74
CA ILE A 22 -4.25 -2.86 -21.83
C ILE A 22 -4.66 -4.17 -22.50
N ASN A 23 -3.97 -5.25 -22.16
CA ASN A 23 -4.30 -6.62 -22.56
C ASN A 23 -4.42 -7.52 -21.31
N LEU A 24 -4.80 -8.79 -21.52
CA LEU A 24 -5.03 -9.73 -20.42
C LEU A 24 -3.78 -9.92 -19.53
N ILE A 25 -2.58 -9.97 -20.12
CA ILE A 25 -1.32 -10.15 -19.39
C ILE A 25 -1.02 -8.90 -18.54
N THR A 26 -1.14 -7.70 -19.11
CA THR A 26 -0.93 -6.46 -18.35
C THR A 26 -1.98 -6.26 -17.28
N LEU A 27 -3.22 -6.71 -17.51
CA LEU A 27 -4.28 -6.64 -16.51
C LEU A 27 -3.97 -7.58 -15.32
N MET A 28 -3.51 -8.80 -15.59
CA MET A 28 -3.05 -9.73 -14.54
C MET A 28 -1.87 -9.16 -13.77
N ALA A 29 -0.89 -8.57 -14.46
CA ALA A 29 0.26 -7.93 -13.82
C ALA A 29 -0.16 -6.74 -12.94
N LEU A 30 -1.10 -5.92 -13.41
CA LEU A 30 -1.65 -4.80 -12.66
C LEU A 30 -2.37 -5.26 -11.39
N ILE A 31 -3.20 -6.30 -11.49
CA ILE A 31 -3.92 -6.86 -10.32
C ILE A 31 -2.92 -7.37 -9.27
N LEU A 32 -1.89 -8.12 -9.70
CA LEU A 32 -0.84 -8.62 -8.80
C LEU A 32 -0.07 -7.46 -8.16
N SER A 33 0.34 -6.47 -8.96
CA SER A 33 1.09 -5.31 -8.46
C SER A 33 0.28 -4.49 -7.46
N ILE A 34 -1.01 -4.29 -7.70
CA ILE A 34 -1.89 -3.57 -6.76
C ILE A 34 -2.04 -4.37 -5.47
N GLY A 35 -2.23 -5.69 -5.56
CA GLY A 35 -2.34 -6.58 -4.40
C GLY A 35 -1.11 -6.47 -3.49
N LEU A 36 0.09 -6.62 -4.06
CA LEU A 36 1.34 -6.52 -3.30
C LEU A 36 1.49 -5.19 -2.56
N VAL A 37 1.24 -4.06 -3.25
CA VAL A 37 1.37 -2.73 -2.63
C VAL A 37 0.30 -2.48 -1.56
N VAL A 38 -0.91 -2.97 -1.76
CA VAL A 38 -2.01 -2.81 -0.81
C VAL A 38 -1.80 -3.67 0.42
N ASP A 39 -1.31 -4.91 0.26
CA ASP A 39 -1.01 -5.81 1.37
C ASP A 39 0.02 -5.19 2.32
N ASP A 40 1.14 -4.68 1.79
CA ASP A 40 2.16 -3.99 2.59
C ASP A 40 1.58 -2.78 3.33
N ALA A 41 0.74 -1.99 2.65
CA ALA A 41 0.12 -0.82 3.25
C ALA A 41 -0.90 -1.20 4.34
N ILE A 42 -1.62 -2.31 4.19
CA ILE A 42 -2.57 -2.82 5.18
C ILE A 42 -1.82 -3.25 6.44
N VAL A 43 -0.73 -4.01 6.31
CA VAL A 43 0.05 -4.50 7.45
C VAL A 43 0.58 -3.33 8.30
N VAL A 44 1.07 -2.26 7.66
CA VAL A 44 1.51 -1.05 8.37
C VAL A 44 0.37 -0.39 9.13
N VAL A 45 -0.80 -0.23 8.51
CA VAL A 45 -1.96 0.40 9.17
C VAL A 45 -2.46 -0.45 10.34
N GLU A 46 -2.49 -1.76 10.18
CA GLU A 46 -2.91 -2.70 11.23
C GLU A 46 -1.94 -2.64 12.42
N ASN A 47 -0.63 -2.56 12.19
CA ASN A 47 0.35 -2.40 13.26
C ASN A 47 0.20 -1.06 14.00
N ILE A 48 -0.07 0.03 13.27
CA ILE A 48 -0.36 1.33 13.88
C ILE A 48 -1.61 1.25 14.76
N PHE A 49 -2.69 0.63 14.26
CA PHE A 49 -3.92 0.42 15.02
C PHE A 49 -3.68 -0.39 16.30
N HIS A 50 -2.88 -1.45 16.21
CA HIS A 50 -2.50 -2.28 17.35
C HIS A 50 -1.79 -1.49 18.46
N HIS A 51 -0.92 -0.54 18.11
CA HIS A 51 -0.29 0.36 19.08
C HIS A 51 -1.28 1.36 19.69
N ILE A 52 -2.24 1.86 18.90
CA ILE A 52 -3.29 2.77 19.41
C ILE A 52 -4.16 2.05 20.43
N GLU A 53 -4.54 0.78 20.18
CA GLU A 53 -5.31 -0.03 21.12
C GLU A 53 -4.57 -0.33 22.43
N ARG A 54 -3.24 -0.37 22.38
CA ARG A 54 -2.36 -0.49 23.57
C ARG A 54 -2.23 0.79 24.38
N GLY A 55 -2.91 1.87 23.97
CA GLY A 55 -2.95 3.15 24.69
C GLY A 55 -1.87 4.15 24.26
N GLU A 56 -1.16 3.91 23.15
CA GLU A 56 -0.21 4.88 22.63
C GLU A 56 -0.92 6.04 21.90
N SER A 57 -0.37 7.25 22.02
CA SER A 57 -0.89 8.40 21.27
C SER A 57 -0.79 8.14 19.75
N PRO A 58 -1.75 8.60 18.91
CA PRO A 58 -1.77 8.28 17.47
C PRO A 58 -0.49 8.63 16.72
N LEU A 59 0.18 9.71 17.14
CA LEU A 59 1.43 10.18 16.53
C LEU A 59 2.61 9.25 16.88
N LEU A 60 2.67 8.78 18.13
CA LEU A 60 3.67 7.80 18.57
C LEU A 60 3.43 6.42 17.95
N ALA A 61 2.16 6.00 17.87
CA ALA A 61 1.75 4.75 17.25
C ALA A 61 2.09 4.72 15.76
N ALA A 62 1.86 5.83 15.03
CA ALA A 62 2.27 5.95 13.63
C ALA A 62 3.80 5.82 13.46
N TYR A 63 4.57 6.45 14.35
CA TYR A 63 6.03 6.40 14.29
C TYR A 63 6.59 5.00 14.60
N LYS A 64 6.12 4.34 15.65
CA LYS A 64 6.57 2.98 15.98
C LYS A 64 6.04 1.95 14.98
N GLY A 65 4.75 2.04 14.65
CA GLY A 65 4.08 1.09 13.77
C GLY A 65 4.72 1.01 12.39
N THR A 66 5.10 2.16 11.82
CA THR A 66 5.84 2.22 10.54
C THR A 66 7.27 1.68 10.66
N ARG A 67 7.95 1.94 11.78
CA ARG A 67 9.33 1.47 12.01
C ARG A 67 9.42 -0.03 12.23
N GLU A 68 8.42 -0.66 12.82
CA GLU A 68 8.48 -2.11 13.09
C GLU A 68 8.26 -2.94 11.83
N VAL A 69 7.38 -2.48 10.93
CA VAL A 69 7.06 -3.20 9.68
C VAL A 69 8.07 -2.88 8.56
N GLY A 70 8.64 -1.68 8.54
CA GLY A 70 9.57 -1.24 7.47
C GLY A 70 10.97 -1.90 7.47
N PHE A 71 11.29 -2.77 8.43
CA PHE A 71 12.54 -3.54 8.46
C PHE A 71 12.33 -5.06 8.25
N ALA A 72 11.11 -5.49 7.94
CA ALA A 72 10.80 -6.87 7.51
C ALA A 72 10.83 -6.96 5.97
#